data_AF-A0A7W0K2Q1-F1
#
_entry.id   AF-A0A7W0K2Q1-F1
#
_cell.length_a   1.000
_cell.length_b   1.000
_cell.length_c   1.000
_cell.angle_alpha   90.00
_cell.angle_beta   90.00
_cell.angle_gamma   90.00
#
_symmetry.space_group_name_H-M   'P 1'
#
loop_
_entity.id
_entity.type
_entity.pdbx_description
1 polymer ?
#
loop_
_entity_poly.entity_id
_entity_poly.type
_entity_poly.pdbx_seq_one_letter_code
_entity_poly.pdbx_strand_id
1 'polypeptide(L)' 'MPDLAGMLMRRSIGALAPPGDHCHDCRRTPLAGERLHELGSGRLLCELCFGALPEESRLAVRSERVHASERRLAVVRRAA' A
#
# COMPACT_ATOMS: atom_id res chain seq x y z
N MET A 1 8.52 7.77 -31.22
CA MET A 1 8.92 8.70 -30.15
C MET A 1 7.75 8.83 -29.19
N PRO A 2 7.87 8.49 -27.91
CA PRO A 2 6.77 8.67 -26.97
C PRO A 2 6.47 10.17 -26.83
N ASP A 3 5.18 10.52 -26.83
CA ASP A 3 4.71 11.88 -26.64
C ASP A 3 5.14 12.41 -25.25
N LEU A 4 5.67 13.64 -25.24
CA LEU A 4 6.18 14.30 -24.04
C LEU A 4 5.10 14.40 -22.96
N ALA A 5 3.85 14.67 -23.35
CA ALA A 5 2.73 14.69 -22.42
C ALA A 5 2.53 13.31 -21.75
N GLY A 6 2.65 12.22 -22.52
CA GLY A 6 2.60 10.86 -21.99
C GLY A 6 3.73 10.54 -21.00
N MET A 7 4.95 11.05 -21.24
CA MET A 7 6.06 10.86 -20.32
C MET A 7 5.89 11.65 -19.01
N LEU A 8 5.43 12.90 -19.10
CA LEU A 8 5.15 13.72 -17.91
C LEU A 8 4.04 13.10 -17.08
N MET A 9 2.94 12.67 -17.70
CA MET A 9 1.81 12.07 -17.00
C MET A 9 2.18 10.80 -16.24
N ARG A 10 2.98 9.90 -16.84
CA ARG A 10 3.49 8.69 -16.16
C ARG A 10 4.38 9.02 -14.96
N ARG A 11 5.21 10.06 -15.09
CA ARG A 11 6.11 10.51 -14.02
C ARG A 11 5.35 11.16 -12.87
N SER A 12 4.29 11.91 -13.17
CA SER A 12 3.38 12.47 -12.16
C SER A 12 2.61 11.37 -11.41
N ILE A 13 2.09 10.37 -12.13
CA ILE A 13 1.41 9.22 -11.51
C ILE A 13 2.37 8.40 -10.64
N GLY A 14 3.60 8.17 -11.11
CA GLY A 14 4.63 7.49 -10.33
C GLY A 14 5.10 8.28 -9.10
N ALA A 15 5.09 9.61 -9.15
CA ALA A 15 5.41 10.48 -8.01
C ALA A 15 4.27 10.60 -6.99
N LEU A 16 3.02 10.35 -7.41
CA LEU A 16 1.85 10.26 -6.54
C LEU A 16 1.73 8.92 -5.82
N ALA A 17 2.43 7.88 -6.29
CA ALA A 17 2.52 6.62 -5.57
C ALA A 17 3.37 6.86 -4.32
N PRO A 18 2.80 6.77 -3.11
CA PRO A 18 3.58 6.87 -1.89
C PRO A 18 4.76 5.88 -1.94
N PRO A 19 5.97 6.29 -1.54
CA PRO A 19 7.10 5.38 -1.44
C PRO A 19 6.76 4.30 -0.39
N GLY A 20 6.57 3.06 -0.84
CA GLY A 20 6.29 1.91 0.04
C GLY A 20 5.01 1.11 -0.26
N ASP A 21 4.20 1.51 -1.23
CA ASP A 21 2.85 0.93 -1.43
C ASP A 21 2.80 -0.46 -2.08
N HIS A 22 3.91 -1.19 -2.17
CA HIS A 22 3.94 -2.53 -2.74
C HIS A 22 4.34 -3.55 -1.69
N CYS A 23 3.65 -4.67 -1.69
CA CYS A 23 4.05 -5.81 -0.88
C CYS A 23 5.42 -6.31 -1.36
N HIS A 24 6.37 -6.46 -0.44
CA HIS A 24 7.70 -6.99 -0.73
C HIS A 24 7.65 -8.37 -1.40
N ASP A 25 6.76 -9.27 -0.94
CA ASP A 25 6.73 -10.65 -1.42
C ASP A 25 5.95 -10.83 -2.73
N CYS A 26 4.66 -10.49 -2.76
CA CYS A 26 3.83 -10.69 -3.95
C CYS A 26 3.89 -9.53 -4.96
N ARG A 27 4.55 -8.42 -4.61
CA ARG A 27 4.72 -7.21 -5.44
C ARG A 27 3.43 -6.51 -5.89
N ARG A 28 2.27 -6.95 -5.40
CA ARG A 28 1.00 -6.24 -5.63
C ARG A 28 1.03 -4.89 -4.92
N THR A 29 0.37 -3.91 -5.51
CA THR A 29 -0.02 -2.66 -4.83
C THR A 29 -1.31 -2.94 -4.07
N PRO A 30 -1.32 -2.93 -2.73
CA PRO A 30 -2.53 -3.19 -1.97
C PRO A 30 -3.58 -2.11 -2.23
N LEU A 31 -4.84 -2.51 -2.23
CA LEU A 31 -5.97 -1.66 -2.58
C LEU A 31 -6.44 -0.85 -1.37
N ALA A 32 -7.15 0.25 -1.64
CA ALA A 32 -7.78 1.04 -0.59
C ALA A 32 -8.67 0.17 0.31
N GLY A 33 -8.49 0.29 1.62
CA GLY A 33 -9.17 -0.51 2.64
C GLY A 33 -8.40 -1.76 3.09
N GLU A 34 -7.49 -2.28 2.27
CA GLU A 34 -6.57 -3.36 2.69
C GLU A 34 -5.56 -2.85 3.74
N ARG A 35 -4.92 -3.78 4.45
CA ARG A 35 -3.87 -3.46 5.42
C ARG A 35 -2.46 -3.73 4.86
N LEU A 36 -1.56 -2.80 5.16
CA LEU A 36 -0.12 -2.92 4.95
C LEU A 36 0.57 -3.02 6.31
N HIS A 37 1.49 -3.98 6.43
CA HIS A 37 2.21 -4.29 7.65
C HIS A 37 3.70 -4.05 7.44
N GLU A 38 4.31 -3.21 8.26
CA GLU A 38 5.76 -3.02 8.28
C GLU A 38 6.36 -3.97 9.30
N LEU A 39 7.32 -4.80 8.87
CA LEU A 39 8.11 -5.66 9.74
C LEU A 39 9.30 -4.90 10.32
N GLY A 40 9.90 -5.40 11.40
CA GLY A 40 11.10 -4.80 11.99
C GLY A 40 12.29 -4.68 11.04
N SER A 41 12.29 -5.43 9.93
CA SER A 41 13.28 -5.33 8.86
C SER A 41 13.03 -4.16 7.88
N GLY A 42 11.96 -3.37 8.07
CA GLY A 42 11.51 -2.34 7.12
C GLY A 42 10.78 -2.89 5.88
N ARG A 43 10.48 -4.20 5.83
CA ARG A 43 9.72 -4.81 4.73
C ARG A 43 8.24 -4.52 4.93
N LEU A 44 7.58 -4.13 3.85
CA LEU A 44 6.13 -3.93 3.81
C LEU A 44 5.45 -5.16 3.22
N LEU A 45 4.50 -5.74 3.95
CA LEU A 45 3.71 -6.88 3.52
C LEU A 45 2.24 -6.53 3.49
N CYS A 46 1.53 -7.01 2.47
CA CYS A 46 0.08 -6.98 2.47
C CYS A 46 -0.49 -7.97 3.48
N GLU A 47 -1.75 -7.78 3.87
CA GLU A 47 -2.47 -8.63 4.82
C GLU A 47 -2.37 -10.15 4.52
N LEU A 48 -2.40 -10.54 3.25
CA LEU A 48 -2.29 -11.94 2.82
C LEU A 48 -0.89 -12.52 3.08
N CYS A 49 0.17 -11.81 2.65
CA CYS A 49 1.54 -12.26 2.85
C CYS A 49 1.93 -12.23 4.33
N PHE A 50 1.45 -11.24 5.07
CA PHE A 50 1.62 -11.17 6.52
C PHE A 50 0.92 -12.33 7.24
N GLY A 51 -0.30 -12.67 6.83
CA GLY A 51 -1.03 -13.84 7.35
C GLY A 51 -0.35 -15.17 7.04
N ALA A 52 0.37 -15.27 5.92
CA ALA A 52 1.11 -16.47 5.53
C ALA A 52 2.40 -16.69 6.33
N LEU A 53 2.88 -15.70 7.09
CA LEU A 53 4.05 -15.86 7.95
C LEU A 53 3.76 -16.83 9.11
N PRO A 54 4.78 -17.59 9.57
CA PRO A 54 4.71 -18.30 10.85
C PRO A 54 4.34 -17.35 11.99
N GLU A 55 3.60 -17.84 13.00
CA GLU A 55 3.08 -17.00 14.09
C GLU A 55 4.17 -16.23 14.83
N GLU A 56 5.29 -16.91 15.12
CA GLU A 56 6.50 -16.34 15.73
C GLU A 56 7.15 -15.20 14.94
N SER A 57 6.96 -15.18 13.61
CA SER A 57 7.47 -14.14 12.72
C SER A 57 6.41 -13.07 12.38
N ARG A 58 5.16 -13.25 12.82
CA ARG A 58 4.02 -12.39 12.49
C ARG A 58 3.95 -11.16 13.41
N LEU A 59 5.07 -10.43 13.48
CA LEU A 59 5.22 -9.23 14.31
C LEU A 59 5.44 -8.00 13.41
N ALA A 60 4.40 -7.18 13.32
CA ALA A 60 4.46 -5.90 12.63
C ALA A 60 4.83 -4.77 13.61
N VAL A 61 5.80 -3.93 13.24
CA VAL A 61 6.12 -2.71 13.97
C VAL A 61 5.11 -1.60 13.71
N ARG A 62 4.48 -1.62 12.53
CA ARG A 62 3.39 -0.72 12.14
C ARG A 62 2.39 -1.46 11.27
N SER A 63 1.12 -1.13 11.43
CA SER A 63 0.06 -1.63 10.56
C SER A 63 -0.88 -0.49 10.22
N GLU A 64 -1.08 -0.25 8.93
CA GLU A 64 -1.92 0.84 8.44
C GLU A 64 -2.90 0.36 7.36
N ARG A 65 -4.04 1.03 7.26
CA ARG A 65 -4.97 0.81 6.16
C ARG A 65 -4.57 1.67 4.98
N VAL A 66 -4.53 1.07 3.80
CA VAL A 66 -4.33 1.82 2.56
C VAL A 66 -5.52 2.74 2.36
N HIS A 67 -5.23 4.01 2.12
CA HIS A 67 -6.23 5.03 1.85
C HIS A 67 -6.40 5.21 0.34
N ALA A 68 -7.62 5.51 -0.11
CA ALA A 68 -7.92 5.77 -1.52
C ALA A 68 -7.28 7.07 -2.05
N SER A 69 -6.82 7.93 -1.14
CA SER A 69 -6.16 9.18 -1.45
C SER A 69 -5.19 9.53 -0.32
N GLU A 70 -4.15 10.29 -0.64
CA GLU A 70 -3.24 10.92 0.33
C GLU A 70 -3.99 11.79 1.35
N ARG A 71 -5.14 12.37 0.94
CA ARG A 71 -6.04 13.08 1.84
C ARG A 71 -6.97 12.08 2.50
N ARG A 72 -7.00 12.05 3.83
CA ARG A 72 -8.00 11.27 4.57
C ARG A 72 -9.39 11.81 4.24
N LEU A 73 -10.16 10.99 3.53
CA LEU A 73 -11.54 11.27 3.22
C LEU A 73 -12.39 11.01 4.48
N ALA A 74 -13.30 11.93 4.79
CA ALA A 74 -14.29 11.71 5.84
C ALA A 74 -15.25 10.60 5.39
N VAL A 75 -15.23 9.46 6.08
CA VAL A 75 -16.11 8.32 5.81
C VAL A 75 -17.12 8.16 6.94
N VAL A 76 -18.41 8.12 6.58
CA VAL A 76 -19.50 7.81 7.51
C VAL A 76 -19.90 6.36 7.35
N ARG A 77 -20.22 5.67 8.45
CA ARG A 77 -20.80 4.33 8.37
C ARG A 77 -22.16 4.43 7.70
N ARG A 78 -22.38 3.66 6.64
CA ARG A 78 -23.72 3.48 6.08
C ARG A 78 -24.53 2.69 7.13
N ALA A 79 -25.68 3.20 7.53
CA ALA A 79 -26.60 2.47 8.41
C ALA A 79 -27.00 1.16 7.71
N ALA A 80 -26.96 0.06 8.47
CA ALA A 80 -27.29 -1.29 8.01
C ALA A 80 -28.80 -1.52 7.98
#